data_AF-A0A4U9UW26-F1
#
_entry.id   AF-A0A4U9UW26-F1
#
_cell.length_a   1.000
_cell.length_b   1.000
_cell.length_c   1.000
_cell.angle_alpha   90.00
_cell.angle_beta   90.00
_cell.angle_gamma   90.00
#
_symmetry.space_group_name_H-M   'P 1'
#
loop_
_entity.id
_entity.type
_entity.pdbx_description
1 polymer ?
#
loop_
_entity_poly.entity_id
_entity_poly.type
_entity_poly.pdbx_seq_one_letter_code
_entity_poly.pdbx_strand_id
1 'polypeptide(L)'
;MASSRSFAFTEDWVVVILGLATIFLALSGVVAPVPSFSWGDSAELVSTIADSANMAKLGQQFIFVFATAVLGAWLLGKSVRSLLVVFPVVFVLTVLALILAGNATVKEYNLEAVIFSLAVGLLISNCFKLPDWFKEALSTELYVKIGLILLGTTVIFGDILKAGSLGLIQALAVVLSVWYFAFWICKKLKIDKEMSLMLSSAVSICGVSAAIATSGAIKGDSKKLSYVISLVLITAIPMMIFMPYMAEWMGLSQEVTGAWLGGSIDTTGAVVASGSLVGEEALKISTIVKFSQNVLLGLAAFAISIYWTYAKSVDEETKRDKPTLKIIWERFPKFVLGFVFASLLFSFVISPEKVDAVKGSLKNLQGLWFTLAFTSIGLETNFKDLFVQDNKKPLYAFLIAQTFNVAITLLIALLLFR
;
A
#
# COMPACT_ATOMS: atom_id res chain seq x y z
N MET A 1 -36.74 -3.07 10.21
CA MET A 1 -36.20 -4.40 9.89
C MET A 1 -35.71 -4.38 8.45
N ALA A 2 -34.41 -4.14 8.24
CA ALA A 2 -33.75 -4.39 6.96
C ALA A 2 -32.75 -5.51 7.23
N SER A 3 -32.99 -6.67 6.61
CA SER A 3 -32.08 -7.82 6.64
C SER A 3 -30.75 -7.42 5.99
N SER A 4 -29.75 -7.07 6.81
CA SER A 4 -28.38 -6.93 6.32
C SER A 4 -27.82 -8.33 6.09
N ARG A 5 -27.80 -8.78 4.84
CA ARG A 5 -27.10 -10.01 4.46
C ARG A 5 -25.62 -9.87 4.81
N SER A 6 -25.20 -10.56 5.87
CA SER A 6 -23.82 -10.66 6.35
C SER A 6 -23.02 -11.64 5.47
N PHE A 7 -22.72 -11.24 4.24
CA PHE A 7 -21.58 -11.78 3.49
C PHE A 7 -20.44 -10.76 3.52
N ALA A 8 -20.01 -10.34 4.71
CA ALA A 8 -18.88 -9.42 4.83
C ALA A 8 -17.58 -10.23 4.75
N PHE A 9 -17.10 -10.46 3.53
CA PHE A 9 -15.71 -10.87 3.33
C PHE A 9 -14.79 -9.77 3.87
N THR A 10 -13.67 -10.15 4.49
CA THR A 10 -12.65 -9.15 4.83
C THR A 10 -12.08 -8.54 3.55
N GLU A 11 -11.67 -7.28 3.59
CA GLU A 11 -11.11 -6.58 2.43
C GLU A 11 -10.00 -7.38 1.73
N ASP A 12 -9.11 -8.00 2.49
CA ASP A 12 -8.04 -8.83 1.95
C ASP A 12 -8.54 -10.05 1.13
N TRP A 13 -9.71 -10.62 1.44
CA TRP A 13 -10.28 -11.69 0.65
C TRP A 13 -11.01 -11.15 -0.59
N VAL A 14 -11.66 -10.00 -0.46
CA VAL A 14 -12.29 -9.32 -1.59
C VAL A 14 -11.24 -8.98 -2.66
N VAL A 15 -10.10 -8.41 -2.27
CA VAL A 15 -9.03 -8.10 -3.22
C VAL A 15 -8.43 -9.35 -3.87
N VAL A 16 -8.28 -10.46 -3.12
CA VAL A 16 -7.86 -11.75 -3.68
C VAL A 16 -8.84 -12.23 -4.74
N ILE A 17 -10.14 -12.20 -4.43
CA ILE A 17 -11.18 -12.61 -5.38
C ILE A 17 -11.15 -11.73 -6.63
N LEU A 18 -11.12 -10.40 -6.49
CA LEU A 18 -11.16 -9.46 -7.62
C LEU A 18 -9.87 -9.51 -8.46
N GLY A 19 -8.71 -9.60 -7.82
CA GLY A 19 -7.42 -9.71 -8.50
C GLY A 19 -7.30 -11.02 -9.29
N LEU A 20 -7.65 -12.15 -8.67
CA LEU A 20 -7.63 -13.44 -9.36
C LEU A 20 -8.70 -13.53 -10.45
N ALA A 21 -9.90 -12.97 -10.23
CA ALA A 21 -10.93 -12.89 -11.26
C ALA A 21 -10.43 -12.09 -12.49
N THR A 22 -9.75 -10.96 -12.26
CA THR A 22 -9.12 -10.17 -13.34
C THR A 22 -8.11 -11.01 -14.13
N ILE A 23 -7.26 -11.76 -13.44
CA ILE A 23 -6.27 -12.65 -14.05
C ILE A 23 -6.95 -13.75 -14.87
N PHE A 24 -7.93 -14.46 -14.30
CA PHE A 24 -8.61 -15.55 -14.98
C PHE A 24 -9.44 -15.07 -16.18
N LEU A 25 -10.04 -13.88 -16.12
CA LEU A 25 -10.72 -13.26 -17.25
C LEU A 25 -9.73 -12.98 -18.39
N ALA A 26 -8.57 -12.41 -18.10
CA ALA A 26 -7.52 -12.18 -19.09
C ALA A 26 -7.04 -13.51 -19.72
N LEU A 27 -6.79 -14.54 -18.91
CA LEU A 27 -6.40 -15.87 -19.38
C LEU A 27 -7.50 -16.58 -20.21
N SER A 28 -8.75 -16.17 -20.06
CA SER A 28 -9.89 -16.65 -20.85
C SER A 28 -10.08 -15.91 -22.18
N GLY A 29 -9.21 -14.94 -22.49
CA GLY A 29 -9.25 -14.14 -23.71
C GLY A 29 -9.95 -12.79 -23.57
N VAL A 30 -10.48 -12.46 -22.39
CA VAL A 30 -11.05 -11.13 -22.10
C VAL A 30 -9.92 -10.19 -21.69
N VAL A 31 -9.17 -9.71 -22.67
CA VAL A 31 -8.01 -8.84 -22.47
C VAL A 31 -8.49 -7.38 -22.46
N ALA A 32 -8.27 -6.67 -21.35
CA ALA A 32 -8.59 -5.25 -21.28
C ALA A 32 -7.70 -4.47 -22.27
N PRO A 33 -8.27 -3.56 -23.08
CA PRO A 33 -7.48 -2.79 -24.02
C PRO A 33 -6.50 -1.87 -23.28
N VAL A 34 -5.38 -1.55 -23.94
CA VAL A 34 -4.34 -0.67 -23.42
C VAL A 34 -4.43 0.68 -24.14
N PRO A 35 -4.90 1.75 -23.48
CA PRO A 35 -4.84 3.10 -24.02
C PRO A 35 -3.41 3.61 -24.13
N SER A 36 -3.19 4.52 -25.08
CA SER A 36 -1.95 5.29 -25.20
C SER A 36 -2.12 6.66 -24.57
N PHE A 37 -1.10 7.08 -23.81
CA PHE A 37 -1.00 8.43 -23.24
C PHE A 37 0.25 9.18 -23.72
N SER A 38 1.05 8.62 -24.63
CA SER A 38 2.32 9.23 -25.04
C SER A 38 2.12 10.40 -26.00
N TRP A 39 2.79 11.53 -25.78
CA TRP A 39 2.79 12.67 -26.69
C TRP A 39 4.05 13.54 -26.53
N GLY A 40 4.58 14.08 -27.63
CA GLY A 40 5.73 15.00 -27.66
C GLY A 40 5.34 16.47 -27.80
N ASP A 41 4.25 16.75 -28.51
CA ASP A 41 3.75 18.12 -28.74
C ASP A 41 2.21 18.21 -28.64
N SER A 42 1.67 19.42 -28.78
CA SER A 42 0.22 19.68 -28.67
C SER A 42 -0.60 19.03 -29.79
N ALA A 43 -0.02 18.82 -30.97
CA ALA A 43 -0.70 18.15 -32.07
C ALA A 43 -0.81 16.64 -31.80
N GLU A 44 0.28 16.02 -31.34
CA GLU A 44 0.30 14.61 -30.91
C GLU A 44 -0.60 14.33 -29.71
N LEU A 45 -0.69 15.29 -28.78
CA LEU A 45 -1.60 15.19 -27.64
C LEU A 45 -3.04 15.04 -28.13
N VAL A 46 -3.48 15.91 -29.03
CA VAL A 46 -4.85 15.84 -29.58
C VAL A 46 -5.01 14.59 -30.43
N SER A 47 -4.08 14.29 -31.33
CA SER A 47 -4.22 13.14 -32.23
C SER A 47 -4.13 11.79 -31.52
N THR A 48 -3.46 11.69 -30.36
CA THR A 48 -3.33 10.45 -29.60
C THR A 48 -4.44 10.31 -28.56
N ILE A 49 -4.72 11.38 -27.80
CA ILE A 49 -5.72 11.32 -26.73
C ILE A 49 -7.13 11.43 -27.29
N ALA A 50 -7.39 12.32 -28.25
CA ALA A 50 -8.72 12.51 -28.82
C ALA A 50 -9.04 11.52 -29.98
N ASP A 51 -8.12 10.60 -30.29
CA ASP A 51 -8.39 9.51 -31.23
C ASP A 51 -9.57 8.66 -30.75
N SER A 52 -10.53 8.43 -31.65
CA SER A 52 -11.76 7.70 -31.35
C SER A 52 -11.50 6.26 -30.89
N ALA A 53 -10.47 5.59 -31.43
CA ALA A 53 -10.13 4.25 -31.01
C ALA A 53 -9.47 4.26 -29.62
N ASN A 54 -8.60 5.22 -29.33
CA ASN A 54 -8.02 5.40 -27.99
C ASN A 54 -9.08 5.76 -26.93
N MET A 55 -10.04 6.63 -27.27
CA MET A 55 -11.20 6.94 -26.42
C MET A 55 -12.08 5.72 -26.16
N ALA A 56 -12.29 4.87 -27.17
CA ALA A 56 -13.01 3.60 -26.99
C ALA A 56 -12.27 2.65 -26.05
N LYS A 57 -10.93 2.54 -26.15
CA LYS A 57 -10.11 1.77 -25.23
C LYS A 57 -10.22 2.31 -23.79
N LEU A 58 -10.17 3.63 -23.61
CA LEU A 58 -10.35 4.28 -22.31
C LEU A 58 -11.74 4.00 -21.71
N GLY A 59 -12.79 4.09 -22.52
CA GLY A 59 -14.15 3.75 -22.09
C GLY A 59 -14.30 2.30 -21.67
N GLN A 60 -13.73 1.35 -22.43
CA GLN A 60 -13.73 -0.07 -22.05
C GLN A 60 -12.95 -0.32 -20.76
N GLN A 61 -11.80 0.32 -20.60
CA GLN A 61 -10.99 0.20 -19.39
C GLN A 61 -11.72 0.79 -18.17
N PHE A 62 -12.34 1.96 -18.33
CA PHE A 62 -13.20 2.57 -17.31
C PHE A 62 -14.30 1.59 -16.87
N ILE A 63 -15.05 1.02 -17.81
CA ILE A 63 -16.12 0.06 -17.50
C ILE A 63 -15.57 -1.13 -16.71
N PHE A 64 -14.42 -1.67 -17.13
CA PHE A 64 -13.79 -2.81 -16.46
C PHE A 64 -13.40 -2.49 -15.01
N VAL A 65 -12.65 -1.41 -14.77
CA VAL A 65 -12.21 -1.06 -13.41
C VAL A 65 -13.36 -0.56 -12.55
N PHE A 66 -14.34 0.13 -13.14
CA PHE A 66 -15.53 0.58 -12.44
C PHE A 66 -16.40 -0.58 -11.98
N ALA A 67 -16.66 -1.56 -12.85
CA ALA A 67 -17.38 -2.78 -12.49
C ALA A 67 -16.66 -3.54 -11.36
N THR A 68 -15.33 -3.63 -11.44
CA THR A 68 -14.50 -4.27 -10.41
C THR A 68 -14.59 -3.52 -9.07
N ALA A 69 -14.52 -2.19 -9.08
CA ALA A 69 -14.65 -1.36 -7.89
C ALA A 69 -16.05 -1.44 -7.26
N VAL A 70 -17.11 -1.43 -8.09
CA VAL A 70 -18.51 -1.59 -7.65
C VAL A 70 -18.72 -2.95 -7.01
N LEU A 71 -18.21 -4.03 -7.63
CA LEU A 71 -18.27 -5.37 -7.06
C LEU A 71 -17.53 -5.43 -5.72
N GLY A 72 -16.36 -4.81 -5.62
CA GLY A 72 -15.59 -4.71 -4.38
C GLY A 72 -16.35 -3.98 -3.27
N ALA A 73 -16.93 -2.82 -3.56
CA ALA A 73 -17.74 -2.09 -2.59
C ALA A 73 -18.98 -2.88 -2.15
N TRP A 74 -19.63 -3.59 -3.08
CA TRP A 74 -20.76 -4.45 -2.76
C TRP A 74 -20.37 -5.62 -1.84
N LEU A 75 -19.27 -6.33 -2.13
CA LEU A 75 -18.75 -7.43 -1.31
C LEU A 75 -18.31 -6.96 0.09
N LEU A 76 -17.84 -5.71 0.20
CA LEU A 76 -17.44 -5.09 1.47
C LEU A 76 -18.62 -4.47 2.24
N GLY A 77 -19.82 -4.42 1.66
CA GLY A 77 -20.96 -3.70 2.26
C GLY A 77 -20.78 -2.18 2.33
N LYS A 78 -19.87 -1.60 1.56
CA LYS A 78 -19.68 -0.14 1.44
C LYS A 78 -20.80 0.48 0.60
N SER A 79 -20.99 1.81 0.72
CA SER A 79 -21.98 2.55 -0.05
C SER A 79 -21.66 2.52 -1.56
N VAL A 80 -22.32 1.64 -2.29
CA VAL A 80 -22.23 1.60 -3.76
C VAL A 80 -22.68 2.93 -4.36
N ARG A 81 -23.71 3.57 -3.81
CA ARG A 81 -24.22 4.86 -4.31
C ARG A 81 -23.17 5.95 -4.29
N SER A 82 -22.41 6.06 -3.20
CA SER A 82 -21.32 7.04 -3.10
C SER A 82 -20.22 6.71 -4.10
N LEU A 83 -19.85 5.44 -4.23
CA LEU A 83 -18.83 4.99 -5.19
C LEU A 83 -19.22 5.32 -6.64
N LEU A 84 -20.49 5.16 -7.04
CA LEU A 84 -20.96 5.48 -8.40
C LEU A 84 -20.69 6.94 -8.79
N VAL A 85 -20.60 7.85 -7.82
CA VAL A 85 -20.30 9.27 -8.05
C VAL A 85 -18.80 9.55 -7.90
N VAL A 86 -18.16 8.98 -6.88
CA VAL A 86 -16.76 9.26 -6.56
C VAL A 86 -15.80 8.61 -7.56
N PHE A 87 -16.04 7.37 -7.96
CA PHE A 87 -15.12 6.64 -8.83
C PHE A 87 -14.91 7.31 -10.19
N PRO A 88 -15.96 7.78 -10.92
CA PRO A 88 -15.76 8.52 -12.16
C PRO A 88 -14.90 9.78 -11.99
N VAL A 89 -15.07 10.51 -10.88
CA VAL A 89 -14.25 11.70 -10.58
C VAL A 89 -12.79 11.30 -10.38
N VAL A 90 -12.53 10.28 -9.55
CA VAL A 90 -11.18 9.76 -9.32
C VAL A 90 -10.56 9.27 -10.64
N PHE A 91 -11.31 8.54 -11.46
CA PHE A 91 -10.84 8.04 -12.75
C PHE A 91 -10.45 9.17 -13.70
N VAL A 92 -11.26 10.22 -13.80
CA VAL A 92 -10.94 11.40 -14.63
C VAL A 92 -9.66 12.08 -14.15
N LEU A 93 -9.50 12.27 -12.84
CA LEU A 93 -8.27 12.84 -12.26
C LEU A 93 -7.05 11.95 -12.53
N THR A 94 -7.21 10.64 -12.45
CA THR A 94 -6.17 9.66 -12.80
C THR A 94 -5.81 9.72 -14.28
N VAL A 95 -6.80 9.84 -15.18
CA VAL A 95 -6.56 10.02 -16.63
C VAL A 95 -5.80 11.31 -16.90
N LEU A 96 -6.15 12.41 -16.22
CA LEU A 96 -5.39 13.66 -16.33
C LEU A 96 -3.93 13.48 -15.88
N ALA A 97 -3.69 12.78 -14.77
CA ALA A 97 -2.34 12.48 -14.31
C ALA A 97 -1.56 11.60 -15.31
N LEU A 98 -2.21 10.60 -15.92
CA LEU A 98 -1.62 9.74 -16.95
C LEU A 98 -1.27 10.52 -18.22
N ILE A 99 -2.12 11.47 -18.64
CA ILE A 99 -1.84 12.37 -19.76
C ILE A 99 -0.62 13.24 -19.45
N LEU A 100 -0.56 13.85 -18.25
CA LEU A 100 0.59 14.67 -17.85
C LEU A 100 1.90 13.87 -17.85
N ALA A 101 1.88 12.66 -17.29
CA ALA A 101 3.03 11.76 -17.27
C ALA A 101 3.43 11.22 -18.65
N GLY A 102 2.50 11.21 -19.59
CA GLY A 102 2.72 10.75 -20.95
C GLY A 102 3.56 11.68 -21.82
N ASN A 103 3.79 12.92 -21.38
CA ASN A 103 4.58 13.92 -22.08
C ASN A 103 6.06 13.50 -22.22
N ALA A 104 6.65 13.72 -23.40
CA ALA A 104 8.04 13.35 -23.67
C ALA A 104 9.06 14.00 -22.72
N THR A 105 8.94 15.31 -22.46
CA THR A 105 9.83 16.03 -21.52
C THR A 105 9.67 15.51 -20.09
N VAL A 106 8.44 15.21 -19.67
CA VAL A 106 8.17 14.65 -18.34
C VAL A 106 8.82 13.27 -18.17
N LYS A 107 8.78 12.43 -19.22
CA LYS A 107 9.46 11.14 -19.24
C LYS A 107 10.99 11.27 -19.17
N GLU A 108 11.58 12.29 -19.80
CA GLU A 108 13.03 12.56 -19.69
C GLU A 108 13.46 12.88 -18.27
N TYR A 109 12.60 13.53 -17.48
CA TYR A 109 12.84 13.79 -16.05
C TYR A 109 12.49 12.61 -15.13
N ASN A 110 12.17 11.43 -15.67
CA ASN A 110 11.74 10.24 -14.91
C ASN A 110 10.55 10.51 -13.97
N LEU A 111 9.66 11.43 -14.37
CA LEU A 111 8.48 11.75 -13.58
C LEU A 111 7.34 10.80 -13.93
N GLU A 112 7.16 9.79 -13.09
CA GLU A 112 6.15 8.75 -13.25
C GLU A 112 4.72 9.24 -12.97
N ALA A 113 3.73 8.55 -13.57
CA ALA A 113 2.30 8.84 -13.38
C ALA A 113 1.85 8.85 -11.91
N VAL A 114 2.58 8.11 -11.07
CA VAL A 114 2.40 8.07 -9.62
C VAL A 114 2.55 9.45 -8.97
N ILE A 115 3.55 10.24 -9.39
CA ILE A 115 3.83 11.57 -8.83
C ILE A 115 2.67 12.51 -9.16
N PHE A 116 2.25 12.55 -10.42
CA PHE A 116 1.14 13.39 -10.86
C PHE A 116 -0.18 12.98 -10.22
N SER A 117 -0.44 11.67 -10.10
CA SER A 117 -1.66 11.15 -9.47
C SER A 117 -1.77 11.62 -8.03
N LEU A 118 -0.71 11.48 -7.24
CA LEU A 118 -0.66 11.97 -5.87
C LEU A 118 -0.77 13.49 -5.80
N ALA A 119 0.01 14.22 -6.61
CA ALA A 119 0.05 15.68 -6.60
C ALA A 119 -1.31 16.29 -6.89
N VAL A 120 -2.03 15.80 -7.91
CA VAL A 120 -3.38 16.25 -8.24
C VAL A 120 -4.33 16.03 -7.06
N GLY A 121 -4.30 14.85 -6.43
CA GLY A 121 -5.12 14.57 -5.26
C GLY A 121 -4.81 15.48 -4.06
N LEU A 122 -3.52 15.67 -3.75
CA LEU A 122 -3.06 16.53 -2.66
C LEU A 122 -3.46 17.99 -2.88
N LEU A 123 -3.29 18.50 -4.09
CA LEU A 123 -3.71 19.86 -4.45
C LEU A 123 -5.20 20.05 -4.20
N ILE A 124 -6.04 19.09 -4.65
CA ILE A 124 -7.48 19.18 -4.46
C ILE A 124 -7.84 19.13 -2.96
N SER A 125 -7.34 18.16 -2.21
CA SER A 125 -7.69 17.96 -0.79
C SER A 125 -7.22 19.10 0.12
N ASN A 126 -6.11 19.76 -0.21
CA ASN A 126 -5.57 20.87 0.60
C ASN A 126 -6.12 22.24 0.18
N CYS A 127 -6.55 22.42 -1.08
CA CYS A 127 -7.20 23.65 -1.55
C CYS A 127 -8.72 23.65 -1.32
N PHE A 128 -9.37 22.49 -1.40
CA PHE A 128 -10.83 22.35 -1.28
C PHE A 128 -11.20 21.40 -0.14
N LYS A 129 -12.25 21.76 0.62
CA LYS A 129 -12.79 20.86 1.63
C LYS A 129 -13.68 19.81 0.97
N LEU A 130 -13.14 18.60 0.80
CA LEU A 130 -13.92 17.46 0.33
C LEU A 130 -14.92 17.00 1.41
N PRO A 131 -16.18 16.70 1.06
CA PRO A 131 -17.15 16.15 2.01
C PRO A 131 -16.72 14.79 2.58
N ASP A 132 -17.10 14.48 3.81
CA ASP A 132 -16.70 13.23 4.47
C ASP A 132 -17.20 11.98 3.71
N TRP A 133 -18.43 12.04 3.17
CA TRP A 133 -18.99 10.95 2.34
C TRP A 133 -18.16 10.67 1.08
N PHE A 134 -17.44 11.67 0.56
CA PHE A 134 -16.57 11.52 -0.60
C PHE A 134 -15.30 10.78 -0.20
N LYS A 135 -14.69 11.19 0.93
CA LYS A 135 -13.49 10.55 1.47
C LYS A 135 -13.74 9.10 1.86
N GLU A 136 -14.88 8.81 2.51
CA GLU A 136 -15.28 7.45 2.89
C GLU A 136 -15.49 6.50 1.70
N ALA A 137 -15.78 7.04 0.51
CA ALA A 137 -15.93 6.25 -0.71
C ALA A 137 -14.59 5.93 -1.40
N LEU A 138 -13.50 6.62 -1.05
CA LEU A 138 -12.17 6.32 -1.55
C LEU A 138 -11.73 4.95 -1.02
N SER A 139 -11.29 4.07 -1.92
CA SER A 139 -10.89 2.70 -1.56
C SER A 139 -9.41 2.47 -1.89
N THR A 140 -8.56 3.31 -1.29
CA THR A 140 -7.10 3.34 -1.49
C THR A 140 -6.47 1.95 -1.33
N GLU A 141 -6.69 1.29 -0.19
CA GLU A 141 -6.14 -0.04 0.09
C GLU A 141 -6.63 -1.11 -0.89
N LEU A 142 -7.92 -1.09 -1.25
CA LEU A 142 -8.51 -2.02 -2.22
C LEU A 142 -7.76 -1.93 -3.56
N TYR A 143 -7.56 -0.70 -4.05
CA TYR A 143 -6.92 -0.45 -5.34
C TYR A 143 -5.44 -0.87 -5.33
N VAL A 144 -4.69 -0.51 -4.28
CA VAL A 144 -3.29 -0.95 -4.13
C VAL A 144 -3.20 -2.48 -4.11
N LYS A 145 -4.02 -3.16 -3.31
CA LYS A 145 -3.94 -4.62 -3.15
C LYS A 145 -4.35 -5.38 -4.41
N ILE A 146 -5.31 -4.88 -5.19
CA ILE A 146 -5.63 -5.45 -6.51
C ILE A 146 -4.41 -5.31 -7.43
N GLY A 147 -3.82 -4.11 -7.53
CA GLY A 147 -2.61 -3.89 -8.33
C GLY A 147 -1.46 -4.80 -7.90
N LEU A 148 -1.27 -5.01 -6.59
CA LEU A 148 -0.25 -5.93 -6.06
C LEU A 148 -0.48 -7.38 -6.50
N ILE A 149 -1.72 -7.87 -6.52
CA ILE A 149 -1.99 -9.23 -7.01
C ILE A 149 -1.67 -9.35 -8.50
N LEU A 150 -1.99 -8.31 -9.29
CA LEU A 150 -1.64 -8.26 -10.72
C LEU A 150 -0.12 -8.20 -10.94
N LEU A 151 0.63 -7.47 -10.10
CA LEU A 151 2.09 -7.47 -10.10
C LEU A 151 2.66 -8.90 -9.93
N GLY A 152 1.95 -9.77 -9.20
CA GLY A 152 2.34 -11.18 -9.06
C GLY A 152 2.45 -11.92 -10.40
N THR A 153 1.72 -11.49 -11.43
CA THR A 153 1.78 -12.09 -12.77
C THR A 153 3.06 -11.78 -13.54
N THR A 154 3.80 -10.73 -13.15
CA THR A 154 5.06 -10.32 -13.77
C THR A 154 6.29 -10.71 -12.96
N VAL A 155 6.11 -11.18 -11.72
CA VAL A 155 7.21 -11.55 -10.82
C VAL A 155 7.43 -13.06 -10.87
N ILE A 156 8.65 -13.47 -11.20
CA ILE A 156 9.06 -14.88 -11.25
C ILE A 156 9.11 -15.43 -9.82
N PHE A 157 8.59 -16.64 -9.60
CA PHE A 157 8.53 -17.24 -8.26
C PHE A 157 9.93 -17.44 -7.63
N GLY A 158 10.95 -17.73 -8.45
CA GLY A 158 12.34 -17.81 -8.00
C GLY A 158 12.84 -16.50 -7.36
N ASP A 159 12.46 -15.36 -7.91
CA ASP A 159 12.79 -14.04 -7.36
C ASP A 159 12.09 -13.83 -6.01
N ILE A 160 10.85 -14.30 -5.87
CA ILE A 160 10.11 -14.25 -4.59
C ILE A 160 10.84 -15.06 -3.53
N LEU A 161 11.33 -16.27 -3.85
CA LEU A 161 12.07 -17.08 -2.88
C LEU A 161 13.38 -16.40 -2.46
N LYS A 162 14.15 -15.90 -3.42
CA LYS A 162 15.43 -15.25 -3.15
C LYS A 162 15.25 -13.93 -2.39
N ALA A 163 14.52 -12.98 -2.96
CA ALA A 163 14.29 -11.67 -2.33
C ALA A 163 13.43 -11.77 -1.07
N GLY A 164 12.50 -12.73 -1.00
CA GLY A 164 11.63 -12.94 0.16
C GLY A 164 12.40 -13.49 1.36
N SER A 165 13.34 -14.40 1.16
CA SER A 165 14.20 -14.93 2.23
C SER A 165 15.12 -13.84 2.80
N LEU A 166 15.81 -13.08 1.94
CA LEU A 166 16.59 -11.91 2.36
C LEU A 166 15.72 -10.85 3.04
N GLY A 167 14.53 -10.60 2.48
CA GLY A 167 13.55 -9.68 3.03
C GLY A 167 13.03 -10.10 4.39
N LEU A 168 12.89 -11.41 4.67
CA LEU A 168 12.48 -11.91 5.98
C LEU A 168 13.58 -11.75 7.03
N ILE A 169 14.83 -12.00 6.66
CA ILE A 169 16.00 -11.74 7.51
C ILE A 169 16.08 -10.25 7.84
N GLN A 170 15.98 -9.39 6.83
CA GLN A 170 15.94 -7.93 7.00
C GLN A 170 14.78 -7.52 7.90
N ALA A 171 13.56 -7.98 7.60
CA ALA A 171 12.36 -7.61 8.35
C ALA A 171 12.48 -8.01 9.82
N LEU A 172 13.01 -9.19 10.13
CA LEU A 172 13.22 -9.61 11.52
C LEU A 172 14.21 -8.69 12.24
N ALA A 173 15.35 -8.38 11.61
CA ALA A 173 16.37 -7.51 12.19
C ALA A 173 15.85 -6.06 12.40
N VAL A 174 15.16 -5.51 11.40
CA VAL A 174 14.56 -4.16 11.44
C VAL A 174 13.45 -4.11 12.48
N VAL A 175 12.46 -5.01 12.42
CA VAL A 175 11.32 -5.02 13.35
C VAL A 175 11.81 -5.07 14.80
N LEU A 176 12.75 -5.97 15.13
CA LEU A 176 13.28 -6.08 16.48
C LEU A 176 14.03 -4.80 16.89
N SER A 177 15.00 -4.36 16.10
CA SER A 177 15.83 -3.20 16.44
C SER A 177 15.01 -1.91 16.59
N VAL A 178 14.13 -1.63 15.62
CA VAL A 178 13.29 -0.43 15.59
C VAL A 178 12.25 -0.48 16.69
N TRP A 179 11.59 -1.63 16.94
CA TRP A 179 10.58 -1.72 17.99
C TRP A 179 11.18 -1.45 19.38
N TYR A 180 12.33 -2.07 19.70
CA TYR A 180 12.99 -1.83 20.98
C TYR A 180 13.45 -0.39 21.14
N PHE A 181 14.02 0.21 20.08
CA PHE A 181 14.44 1.60 20.09
C PHE A 181 13.26 2.56 20.27
N ALA A 182 12.19 2.38 19.51
CA ALA A 182 10.97 3.18 19.59
C ALA A 182 10.34 3.09 20.99
N PHE A 183 10.26 1.89 21.56
CA PHE A 183 9.71 1.69 22.89
C PHE A 183 10.56 2.36 23.97
N TRP A 184 11.88 2.28 23.83
CA TRP A 184 12.83 2.95 24.72
C TRP A 184 12.71 4.48 24.67
N ILE A 185 12.59 5.08 23.47
CA ILE A 185 12.36 6.51 23.29
C ILE A 185 11.03 6.93 23.93
N CYS A 186 9.95 6.18 23.69
CA CYS A 186 8.65 6.46 24.29
C CYS A 186 8.72 6.49 25.83
N LYS A 187 9.42 5.50 26.42
CA LYS A 187 9.64 5.44 27.87
C LYS A 187 10.45 6.64 28.39
N LYS A 188 11.50 7.06 27.67
CA LYS A 188 12.29 8.25 28.04
C LYS A 188 11.48 9.55 27.99
N LEU A 189 10.59 9.67 27.00
CA LEU A 189 9.71 10.83 26.87
C LEU A 189 8.49 10.78 27.80
N LYS A 190 8.38 9.73 28.62
CA LYS A 190 7.27 9.49 29.56
C LYS A 190 5.91 9.43 28.85
N ILE A 191 5.89 8.82 27.67
CA ILE A 191 4.65 8.49 26.94
C ILE A 191 4.00 7.31 27.65
N ASP A 192 2.67 7.28 27.71
CA ASP A 192 1.95 6.19 28.36
C ASP A 192 2.19 4.85 27.64
N LYS A 193 2.06 3.75 28.39
CA LYS A 193 2.43 2.40 27.91
C LYS A 193 1.64 1.98 26.66
N GLU A 194 0.38 2.35 26.60
CA GLU A 194 -0.54 1.96 25.54
C GLU A 194 -0.17 2.66 24.22
N MET A 195 0.01 3.98 24.27
CA MET A 195 0.53 4.77 23.15
C MET A 195 1.92 4.29 22.74
N SER A 196 2.80 3.98 23.71
CA SER A 196 4.15 3.48 23.44
C SER A 196 4.14 2.17 22.64
N LEU A 197 3.26 1.22 22.98
CA LEU A 197 3.13 -0.05 22.26
C LEU A 197 2.59 0.17 20.85
N MET A 198 1.51 0.95 20.71
CA MET A 198 0.93 1.24 19.39
C MET A 198 1.93 1.94 18.47
N LEU A 199 2.62 2.96 18.98
CA LEU A 199 3.63 3.73 18.25
C LEU A 199 4.82 2.87 17.84
N SER A 200 5.36 2.08 18.77
CA SER A 200 6.52 1.21 18.50
C SER A 200 6.19 0.11 17.51
N SER A 201 5.00 -0.47 17.58
CA SER A 201 4.53 -1.46 16.60
C SER A 201 4.28 -0.84 15.22
N ALA A 202 3.75 0.38 15.18
CA ALA A 202 3.47 1.08 13.94
C ALA A 202 4.77 1.34 13.14
N VAL A 203 5.76 1.96 13.80
CA VAL A 203 7.01 2.40 13.15
C VAL A 203 7.96 1.25 12.80
N SER A 204 7.78 0.05 13.37
CA SER A 204 8.70 -1.07 13.15
C SER A 204 8.19 -2.17 12.22
N ILE A 205 6.87 -2.26 11.99
CA ILE A 205 6.24 -3.35 11.23
C ILE A 205 5.62 -2.83 9.93
N CYS A 206 4.34 -2.45 9.96
CA CYS A 206 3.59 -2.10 8.76
C CYS A 206 2.67 -0.89 8.98
N GLY A 207 3.04 -0.02 9.92
CA GLY A 207 2.34 1.21 10.20
C GLY A 207 0.94 0.99 10.76
N VAL A 208 -0.06 1.35 9.96
CA VAL A 208 -1.48 1.39 10.33
C VAL A 208 -1.98 0.03 10.80
N SER A 209 -1.74 -1.03 10.03
CA SER A 209 -2.20 -2.38 10.37
C SER A 209 -1.58 -2.90 11.68
N ALA A 210 -0.32 -2.55 11.96
CA ALA A 210 0.34 -2.90 13.20
C ALA A 210 -0.20 -2.11 14.40
N ALA A 211 -0.51 -0.82 14.23
CA ALA A 211 -1.18 0.00 15.23
C ALA A 211 -2.57 -0.57 15.58
N ILE A 212 -3.38 -0.90 14.57
CA ILE A 212 -4.72 -1.47 14.75
C ILE A 212 -4.65 -2.83 15.44
N ALA A 213 -3.75 -3.71 15.00
CA ALA A 213 -3.58 -5.03 15.60
C ALA A 213 -3.12 -4.92 17.07
N THR A 214 -2.19 -4.01 17.35
CA THR A 214 -1.70 -3.74 18.71
C THR A 214 -2.82 -3.18 19.58
N SER A 215 -3.55 -2.17 19.11
CA SER A 215 -4.70 -1.58 19.82
C SER A 215 -5.77 -2.63 20.11
N GLY A 216 -6.09 -3.51 19.16
CA GLY A 216 -7.03 -4.60 19.37
C GLY A 216 -6.55 -5.63 20.41
N ALA A 217 -5.24 -5.94 20.41
CA ALA A 217 -4.64 -6.89 21.35
C ALA A 217 -4.60 -6.35 22.80
N ILE A 218 -4.41 -5.04 22.97
CA ILE A 218 -4.30 -4.40 24.29
C ILE A 218 -5.59 -3.71 24.76
N LYS A 219 -6.66 -3.76 23.97
CA LYS A 219 -7.90 -2.97 24.13
C LYS A 219 -7.63 -1.47 24.29
N GLY A 220 -6.82 -0.94 23.38
CA GLY A 220 -6.39 0.44 23.37
C GLY A 220 -7.49 1.45 23.03
N ASP A 221 -7.29 2.69 23.46
CA ASP A 221 -8.08 3.87 23.21
C ASP A 221 -8.05 4.24 21.72
N SER A 222 -9.24 4.42 21.16
CA SER A 222 -9.45 4.74 19.74
C SER A 222 -8.88 6.09 19.30
N LYS A 223 -8.78 7.07 20.21
CA LYS A 223 -8.18 8.38 19.90
C LYS A 223 -6.66 8.27 19.77
N LYS A 224 -6.02 7.52 20.67
CA LYS A 224 -4.58 7.21 20.58
C LYS A 224 -4.26 6.45 19.30
N LEU A 225 -5.05 5.43 18.97
CA LEU A 225 -4.93 4.69 17.71
C LEU A 225 -5.02 5.64 16.50
N SER A 226 -6.06 6.47 16.44
CA SER A 226 -6.26 7.43 15.35
C SER A 226 -5.07 8.39 15.19
N TYR A 227 -4.48 8.80 16.31
CA TYR A 227 -3.29 9.66 16.28
C TYR A 227 -2.05 8.93 15.75
N VAL A 228 -1.79 7.68 16.18
CA VAL A 228 -0.69 6.86 15.63
C VAL A 228 -0.87 6.65 14.12
N ILE A 229 -2.09 6.33 13.67
CA ILE A 229 -2.41 6.18 12.25
C ILE A 229 -2.08 7.47 11.49
N SER A 230 -2.47 8.62 12.03
CA SER A 230 -2.17 9.93 11.43
C SER A 230 -0.65 10.13 11.28
N LEU A 231 0.12 9.89 12.35
CA LEU A 231 1.60 10.00 12.32
C LEU A 231 2.24 9.12 11.24
N VAL A 232 1.76 7.88 11.09
CA VAL A 232 2.22 6.94 10.05
C VAL A 232 1.96 7.51 8.65
N LEU A 233 0.71 7.88 8.35
CA LEU A 233 0.31 8.35 7.01
C LEU A 233 1.08 9.62 6.61
N ILE A 234 1.20 10.53 7.56
CA ILE A 234 1.89 11.81 7.39
C ILE A 234 3.37 11.62 7.11
N THR A 235 4.02 10.71 7.84
CA THR A 235 5.47 10.49 7.69
C THR A 235 5.77 9.67 6.44
N ALA A 236 4.84 8.79 6.02
CA ALA A 236 4.98 8.00 4.81
C ALA A 236 5.03 8.85 3.53
N ILE A 237 4.30 9.97 3.46
CA ILE A 237 4.24 10.79 2.23
C ILE A 237 5.58 11.44 1.87
N PRO A 238 6.27 12.18 2.77
CA PRO A 238 7.61 12.69 2.50
C PRO A 238 8.58 11.55 2.16
N MET A 239 8.54 10.44 2.90
CA MET A 239 9.45 9.32 2.65
C MET A 239 9.26 8.71 1.26
N MET A 240 8.01 8.51 0.86
CA MET A 240 7.64 8.00 -0.46
C MET A 240 8.26 8.82 -1.61
N ILE A 241 8.31 10.14 -1.43
CA ILE A 241 8.83 11.09 -2.42
C ILE A 241 10.35 11.20 -2.31
N PHE A 242 10.88 11.47 -1.12
CA PHE A 242 12.29 11.84 -0.94
C PHE A 242 13.25 10.65 -0.93
N MET A 243 12.85 9.48 -0.43
CA MET A 243 13.78 8.34 -0.34
C MET A 243 14.27 7.81 -1.71
N PRO A 244 13.45 7.74 -2.77
CA PRO A 244 13.92 7.46 -4.12
C PRO A 244 15.05 8.38 -4.58
N TYR A 245 14.87 9.70 -4.44
CA TYR A 245 15.88 10.68 -4.83
C TYR A 245 17.14 10.61 -3.94
N MET A 246 16.98 10.29 -2.65
CA MET A 246 18.12 10.04 -1.78
C MET A 246 18.91 8.81 -2.23
N ALA A 247 18.23 7.74 -2.63
CA ALA A 247 18.87 6.52 -3.12
C ALA A 247 19.62 6.76 -4.45
N GLU A 248 19.01 7.52 -5.36
CA GLU A 248 19.63 7.96 -6.61
C GLU A 248 20.88 8.81 -6.34
N TRP A 249 20.78 9.80 -5.45
CA TRP A 249 21.92 10.66 -5.07
C TRP A 249 23.07 9.86 -4.42
N MET A 250 22.73 8.80 -3.68
CA MET A 250 23.70 7.89 -3.09
C MET A 250 24.25 6.83 -4.08
N GLY A 251 23.73 6.77 -5.31
CA GLY A 251 24.13 5.79 -6.32
C GLY A 251 23.80 4.35 -5.96
N LEU A 252 22.70 4.12 -5.23
CA LEU A 252 22.30 2.77 -4.81
C LEU A 252 21.72 1.95 -5.97
N SER A 253 21.96 0.63 -5.96
CA SER A 253 21.31 -0.27 -6.92
C SER A 253 19.80 -0.33 -6.68
N GLN A 254 19.03 -0.78 -7.67
CA GLN A 254 17.58 -0.93 -7.51
C GLN A 254 17.22 -1.99 -6.47
N GLU A 255 18.04 -3.02 -6.28
CA GLU A 255 17.84 -4.06 -5.27
C GLU A 255 18.01 -3.50 -3.86
N VAL A 256 19.10 -2.76 -3.60
CA VAL A 256 19.34 -2.11 -2.31
C VAL A 256 18.28 -1.05 -2.05
N THR A 257 17.95 -0.24 -3.06
CA THR A 257 16.92 0.79 -2.96
C THR A 257 15.57 0.16 -2.65
N GLY A 258 15.17 -0.87 -3.39
CA GLY A 258 13.93 -1.59 -3.16
C GLY A 258 13.86 -2.16 -1.74
N ALA A 259 14.93 -2.81 -1.27
CA ALA A 259 15.00 -3.33 0.09
C ALA A 259 14.90 -2.23 1.15
N TRP A 260 15.55 -1.08 0.93
CA TRP A 260 15.49 0.06 1.83
C TRP A 260 14.08 0.66 1.91
N LEU A 261 13.46 0.93 0.75
CA LEU A 261 12.09 1.45 0.66
C LEU A 261 11.08 0.50 1.31
N GLY A 262 11.15 -0.79 0.96
CA GLY A 262 10.26 -1.83 1.46
C GLY A 262 10.35 -2.05 2.97
N GLY A 263 11.54 -1.90 3.56
CA GLY A 263 11.76 -2.09 4.99
C GLY A 263 11.44 -0.87 5.87
N SER A 264 11.45 0.34 5.30
CA SER A 264 11.37 1.59 6.08
C SER A 264 10.07 2.36 5.92
N ILE A 265 9.42 2.33 4.75
CA ILE A 265 8.17 3.08 4.54
C ILE A 265 6.99 2.30 5.13
N ASP A 266 6.25 2.90 6.05
CA ASP A 266 5.28 2.20 6.90
C ASP A 266 3.90 1.97 6.27
N THR A 267 3.75 2.12 4.96
CA THR A 267 2.52 1.74 4.25
C THR A 267 2.84 1.04 2.95
N THR A 268 2.09 -0.02 2.63
CA THR A 268 2.29 -0.77 1.39
C THR A 268 2.06 0.10 0.16
N GLY A 269 1.04 0.97 0.18
CA GLY A 269 0.77 1.90 -0.92
C GLY A 269 1.94 2.85 -1.17
N ALA A 270 2.51 3.45 -0.12
CA ALA A 270 3.65 4.34 -0.27
C ALA A 270 4.93 3.61 -0.71
N VAL A 271 5.15 2.36 -0.27
CA VAL A 271 6.26 1.53 -0.77
C VAL A 271 6.13 1.30 -2.27
N VAL A 272 4.94 0.90 -2.73
CA VAL A 272 4.70 0.62 -4.16
C VAL A 272 4.87 1.89 -4.98
N ALA A 273 4.34 3.02 -4.51
CA ALA A 273 4.53 4.31 -5.17
C ALA A 273 6.01 4.65 -5.31
N SER A 274 6.74 4.60 -4.19
CA SER A 274 8.17 4.93 -4.11
C SER A 274 9.03 4.00 -4.97
N GLY A 275 8.78 2.69 -4.91
CA GLY A 275 9.46 1.71 -5.76
C GLY A 275 9.18 1.91 -7.26
N SER A 276 7.95 2.31 -7.61
CA SER A 276 7.59 2.64 -9.00
C SER A 276 8.34 3.87 -9.52
N LEU A 277 8.72 4.82 -8.65
CA LEU A 277 9.52 5.99 -9.04
C LEU A 277 10.98 5.62 -9.38
N VAL A 278 11.48 4.50 -8.84
CA VAL A 278 12.86 4.06 -9.01
C VAL A 278 13.00 3.12 -10.22
N GLY A 279 12.07 2.17 -10.38
CA GLY A 279 12.08 1.23 -11.49
C GLY A 279 11.44 -0.12 -11.17
N GLU A 280 11.34 -0.99 -12.18
CA GLU A 280 10.65 -2.29 -12.06
C GLU A 280 11.32 -3.23 -11.05
N GLU A 281 12.66 -3.28 -11.02
CA GLU A 281 13.41 -4.10 -10.06
C GLU A 281 13.19 -3.59 -8.63
N ALA A 282 13.27 -2.27 -8.42
CA ALA A 282 13.02 -1.66 -7.12
C ALA A 282 11.58 -1.87 -6.64
N LEU A 283 10.57 -1.73 -7.52
CA LEU A 283 9.17 -2.04 -7.22
C LEU A 283 8.98 -3.50 -6.81
N LYS A 284 9.58 -4.44 -7.56
CA LYS A 284 9.54 -5.88 -7.26
C LYS A 284 10.15 -6.17 -5.88
N ILE A 285 11.39 -5.74 -5.65
CA ILE A 285 12.12 -6.02 -4.40
C ILE A 285 11.44 -5.34 -3.21
N SER A 286 11.07 -4.07 -3.33
CA SER A 286 10.40 -3.33 -2.24
C SER A 286 9.07 -3.95 -1.83
N THR A 287 8.28 -4.42 -2.80
CA THR A 287 7.04 -5.14 -2.54
C THR A 287 7.31 -6.45 -1.79
N ILE A 288 8.26 -7.26 -2.26
CA ILE A 288 8.60 -8.54 -1.64
C ILE A 288 9.10 -8.34 -0.20
N VAL A 289 10.02 -7.39 0.01
CA VAL A 289 10.55 -7.06 1.35
C VAL A 289 9.45 -6.57 2.28
N LYS A 290 8.55 -5.69 1.79
CA LYS A 290 7.42 -5.22 2.59
C LYS A 290 6.45 -6.37 2.91
N PHE A 291 6.25 -7.33 2.00
CA PHE A 291 5.44 -8.51 2.28
C PHE A 291 6.08 -9.39 3.35
N SER A 292 7.40 -9.62 3.29
CA SER A 292 8.12 -10.33 4.34
C SER A 292 7.91 -9.67 5.71
N GLN A 293 7.89 -8.33 5.79
CA GLN A 293 7.56 -7.59 7.01
C GLN A 293 6.09 -7.75 7.42
N ASN A 294 5.15 -7.68 6.47
CA ASN A 294 3.72 -7.87 6.75
C ASN A 294 3.38 -9.28 7.25
N VAL A 295 4.12 -10.31 6.82
CA VAL A 295 3.95 -11.69 7.32
C VAL A 295 4.27 -11.79 8.82
N LEU A 296 5.21 -10.99 9.32
CA LEU A 296 5.56 -10.95 10.75
C LEU A 296 4.46 -10.33 11.62
N LEU A 297 3.49 -9.61 11.05
CA LEU A 297 2.42 -8.95 11.81
C LEU A 297 1.62 -9.93 12.68
N GLY A 298 1.29 -11.11 12.14
CA GLY A 298 0.54 -12.12 12.88
C GLY A 298 1.30 -12.65 14.10
N LEU A 299 2.61 -12.87 13.94
CA LEU A 299 3.50 -13.30 15.02
C LEU A 299 3.68 -12.19 16.08
N ALA A 300 3.88 -10.95 15.63
CA ALA A 300 4.03 -9.80 16.51
C ALA A 300 2.76 -9.54 17.34
N ALA A 301 1.59 -9.58 16.71
CA ALA A 301 0.30 -9.41 17.40
C ALA A 301 0.08 -10.51 18.46
N PHE A 302 0.43 -11.75 18.13
CA PHE A 302 0.38 -12.86 19.08
C PHE A 302 1.33 -12.65 20.27
N ALA A 303 2.58 -12.25 20.01
CA ALA A 303 3.56 -11.96 21.06
C ALA A 303 3.12 -10.80 21.98
N ILE A 304 2.57 -9.72 21.40
CA ILE A 304 2.03 -8.57 22.15
C ILE A 304 0.85 -9.01 23.01
N SER A 305 -0.06 -9.83 22.48
CA SER A 305 -1.21 -10.36 23.22
C SER A 305 -0.78 -11.19 24.43
N ILE A 306 0.25 -12.05 24.29
CA ILE A 306 0.85 -12.77 25.42
C ILE A 306 1.43 -11.78 26.43
N TYR A 307 2.31 -10.87 25.99
CA TYR A 307 2.94 -9.90 26.90
C TYR A 307 1.90 -9.09 27.70
N TRP A 308 0.82 -8.66 27.05
CA TRP A 308 -0.23 -7.89 27.69
C TRP A 308 -1.05 -8.72 28.68
N THR A 309 -1.44 -9.95 28.32
CA THR A 309 -2.24 -10.85 29.16
C THR A 309 -1.50 -11.27 30.44
N TYR A 310 -0.18 -11.48 30.34
CA TYR A 310 0.65 -11.90 31.48
C TYR A 310 1.28 -10.74 32.25
N ALA A 311 1.20 -9.50 31.76
CA ALA A 311 1.63 -8.34 32.53
C ALA A 311 0.70 -8.13 33.74
N LYS A 312 1.28 -7.96 34.94
CA LYS A 312 0.56 -7.77 36.23
C LYS A 312 -0.38 -6.54 36.29
N SER A 313 -0.52 -5.77 35.21
CA SER A 313 -1.20 -4.48 35.15
C SER A 313 -2.58 -4.54 34.47
N VAL A 314 -3.22 -5.71 34.41
CA VAL A 314 -4.42 -5.92 33.59
C VAL A 314 -5.53 -6.60 34.41
N ASP A 315 -6.73 -6.02 34.36
CA ASP A 315 -7.94 -6.50 35.05
C ASP A 315 -8.28 -7.95 34.66
N GLU A 316 -8.87 -8.70 35.59
CA GLU A 316 -9.23 -10.12 35.38
C GLU A 316 -10.20 -10.35 34.21
N GLU A 317 -10.99 -9.35 33.83
CA GLU A 317 -11.88 -9.40 32.66
C GLU A 317 -11.12 -9.51 31.33
N THR A 318 -9.93 -8.91 31.24
CA THR A 318 -9.06 -8.94 30.06
C THR A 318 -8.25 -10.23 29.95
N LYS A 319 -8.15 -11.02 31.03
CA LYS A 319 -7.49 -12.35 31.02
C LYS A 319 -8.33 -13.44 30.35
N ARG A 320 -9.59 -13.15 29.98
CA ARG A 320 -10.53 -14.16 29.46
C ARG A 320 -10.23 -14.64 28.04
N ASP A 321 -9.61 -13.81 27.20
CA ASP A 321 -9.27 -14.20 25.82
C ASP A 321 -7.84 -14.76 25.75
N LYS A 322 -7.70 -16.08 25.88
CA LYS A 322 -6.40 -16.74 25.75
C LYS A 322 -5.83 -16.50 24.34
N PRO A 323 -4.56 -16.04 24.21
CA PRO A 323 -3.93 -15.89 22.91
C PRO A 323 -3.95 -17.23 22.17
N THR A 324 -4.60 -17.26 21.02
CA THR A 324 -4.77 -18.47 20.19
C THR A 324 -3.99 -18.32 18.90
N LEU A 325 -3.43 -19.41 18.37
CA LEU A 325 -2.75 -19.43 17.06
C LEU A 325 -3.63 -18.90 15.91
N LYS A 326 -4.96 -18.92 16.08
CA LYS A 326 -5.94 -18.30 15.19
C LYS A 326 -5.67 -16.81 14.92
N ILE A 327 -5.13 -16.08 15.90
CA ILE A 327 -4.77 -14.65 15.76
C ILE A 327 -3.73 -14.46 14.66
N ILE A 328 -2.77 -15.38 14.53
CA ILE A 328 -1.73 -15.30 13.49
C ILE A 328 -2.39 -15.32 12.10
N TRP A 329 -3.32 -16.26 11.89
CA TRP A 329 -4.06 -16.36 10.64
C TRP A 329 -4.99 -15.17 10.41
N GLU A 330 -5.70 -14.71 11.44
CA GLU A 330 -6.60 -13.56 11.35
C GLU A 330 -5.87 -12.26 11.01
N ARG A 331 -4.62 -12.10 11.46
CA ARG A 331 -3.79 -10.92 11.19
C ARG A 331 -2.87 -11.05 9.97
N PHE A 332 -2.67 -12.26 9.46
CA PHE A 332 -1.89 -12.48 8.24
C PHE A 332 -2.52 -11.74 7.04
N PRO A 333 -1.75 -11.02 6.21
CA PRO A 333 -2.28 -10.30 5.04
C PRO A 333 -2.69 -11.26 3.91
N LYS A 334 -3.99 -11.48 3.67
CA LYS A 334 -4.42 -12.54 2.72
C LYS A 334 -4.13 -12.18 1.27
N PHE A 335 -4.02 -10.89 0.93
CA PHE A 335 -3.64 -10.46 -0.41
C PHE A 335 -2.23 -10.93 -0.83
N VAL A 336 -1.33 -11.18 0.13
CA VAL A 336 -0.01 -11.78 -0.15
C VAL A 336 -0.15 -13.18 -0.73
N LEU A 337 -1.16 -13.96 -0.30
CA LEU A 337 -1.44 -15.27 -0.89
C LEU A 337 -1.89 -15.14 -2.34
N GLY A 338 -2.71 -14.14 -2.66
CA GLY A 338 -3.13 -13.85 -4.03
C GLY A 338 -1.94 -13.51 -4.93
N PHE A 339 -1.02 -12.67 -4.44
CA PHE A 339 0.23 -12.35 -5.14
C PHE A 339 1.10 -13.58 -5.41
N VAL A 340 1.37 -14.38 -4.36
CA VAL A 340 2.20 -15.59 -4.49
C VAL A 340 1.54 -16.61 -5.41
N PHE A 341 0.23 -16.78 -5.32
CA PHE A 341 -0.53 -17.66 -6.20
C PHE A 341 -0.45 -17.21 -7.66
N ALA A 342 -0.62 -15.90 -7.94
CA ALA A 342 -0.48 -15.36 -9.28
C ALA A 342 0.93 -15.63 -9.85
N SER A 343 1.98 -15.43 -9.04
CA SER A 343 3.36 -15.72 -9.44
C SER A 343 3.60 -17.20 -9.72
N LEU A 344 3.10 -18.10 -8.86
CA LEU A 344 3.18 -19.55 -9.08
C LEU A 344 2.47 -19.96 -10.37
N LEU A 345 1.27 -19.43 -10.60
CA LEU A 345 0.47 -19.72 -11.78
C LEU A 345 1.24 -19.31 -13.07
N PHE A 346 1.75 -18.09 -13.12
CA PHE A 346 2.48 -17.56 -14.28
C PHE A 346 3.89 -18.16 -14.45
N SER A 347 4.52 -18.61 -13.36
CA SER A 347 5.86 -19.21 -13.42
C SER A 347 5.85 -20.68 -13.83
N PHE A 348 4.80 -21.45 -13.50
CA PHE A 348 4.82 -22.91 -13.63
C PHE A 348 3.65 -23.54 -14.38
N VAL A 349 2.51 -22.85 -14.49
CA VAL A 349 1.27 -23.46 -15.00
C VAL A 349 0.90 -22.93 -16.38
N ILE A 350 1.03 -21.61 -16.59
CA ILE A 350 0.63 -20.96 -17.84
C ILE A 350 1.75 -21.10 -18.87
N SER A 351 1.40 -21.45 -20.12
CA SER A 351 2.38 -21.54 -21.21
C SER A 351 2.94 -20.16 -21.58
N PRO A 352 4.19 -20.08 -22.04
CA PRO A 352 4.82 -18.80 -22.43
C PRO A 352 3.98 -17.98 -23.43
N GLU A 353 3.38 -18.64 -24.42
CA GLU A 353 2.51 -18.01 -25.43
C GLU A 353 1.31 -17.30 -24.80
N LYS A 354 0.66 -17.94 -23.81
CA LYS A 354 -0.47 -17.35 -23.10
C LYS A 354 -0.04 -16.21 -22.20
N VAL A 355 1.12 -16.33 -21.54
CA VAL A 355 1.70 -15.23 -20.75
C VAL A 355 1.95 -14.01 -21.63
N ASP A 356 2.58 -14.20 -22.79
CA ASP A 356 2.87 -13.11 -23.73
C ASP A 356 1.61 -12.42 -24.25
N ALA A 357 0.52 -13.17 -24.45
CA ALA A 357 -0.75 -12.62 -24.89
C ALA A 357 -1.43 -11.70 -23.84
N VAL A 358 -1.23 -11.95 -22.54
CA VAL A 358 -1.94 -11.22 -21.46
C VAL A 358 -1.06 -10.27 -20.66
N LYS A 359 0.27 -10.45 -20.64
CA LYS A 359 1.20 -9.71 -19.76
C LYS A 359 1.09 -8.20 -19.92
N GLY A 360 0.96 -7.70 -21.15
CA GLY A 360 0.88 -6.26 -21.42
C GLY A 360 -0.39 -5.62 -20.85
N SER A 361 -1.52 -6.32 -20.98
CA SER A 361 -2.81 -5.88 -20.44
C SER A 361 -2.83 -5.93 -18.92
N LEU A 362 -2.35 -7.02 -18.32
CA LEU A 362 -2.29 -7.16 -16.86
C LEU A 362 -1.35 -6.13 -16.23
N LYS A 363 -0.19 -5.87 -16.84
CA LYS A 363 0.74 -4.81 -16.42
C LYS A 363 0.12 -3.41 -16.54
N ASN A 364 -0.64 -3.15 -17.61
CA ASN A 364 -1.35 -1.88 -17.75
C ASN A 364 -2.45 -1.71 -16.69
N LEU A 365 -3.26 -2.75 -16.43
CA LEU A 365 -4.26 -2.74 -15.36
C LEU A 365 -3.64 -2.57 -13.98
N GLN A 366 -2.51 -3.24 -13.71
CA GLN A 366 -1.72 -3.04 -12.49
C GLN A 366 -1.36 -1.56 -12.31
N GLY A 367 -0.76 -0.94 -13.33
CA GLY A 367 -0.40 0.49 -13.30
C GLY A 367 -1.61 1.39 -13.11
N LEU A 368 -2.75 1.07 -13.73
CA LEU A 368 -3.99 1.81 -13.54
C LEU A 368 -4.53 1.70 -12.11
N TRP A 369 -4.53 0.50 -11.52
CA TRP A 369 -4.95 0.33 -10.13
C TRP A 369 -4.05 1.09 -9.15
N PHE A 370 -2.75 1.10 -9.39
CA PHE A 370 -1.82 1.90 -8.60
C PHE A 370 -2.06 3.40 -8.75
N THR A 371 -2.22 3.92 -9.97
CA THR A 371 -2.50 5.35 -10.20
C THR A 371 -3.85 5.80 -9.63
N LEU A 372 -4.91 4.97 -9.73
CA LEU A 372 -6.19 5.19 -9.04
C LEU A 372 -6.00 5.25 -7.52
N ALA A 373 -5.19 4.34 -6.96
CA ALA A 373 -4.89 4.33 -5.55
C ALA A 373 -4.15 5.59 -5.11
N PHE A 374 -3.13 6.02 -5.84
CA PHE A 374 -2.33 7.20 -5.49
C PHE A 374 -3.12 8.50 -5.64
N THR A 375 -3.99 8.58 -6.65
CA THR A 375 -4.96 9.68 -6.78
C THR A 375 -5.87 9.73 -5.55
N SER A 376 -6.40 8.58 -5.13
CA SER A 376 -7.26 8.46 -3.96
C SER A 376 -6.52 8.80 -2.65
N ILE A 377 -5.26 8.37 -2.49
CA ILE A 377 -4.42 8.69 -1.33
C ILE A 377 -4.18 10.20 -1.23
N GLY A 378 -3.90 10.86 -2.37
CA GLY A 378 -3.76 12.32 -2.41
C GLY A 378 -5.04 13.03 -1.99
N LEU A 379 -6.20 12.57 -2.48
CA LEU A 379 -7.52 13.13 -2.15
C LEU A 379 -7.94 12.92 -0.68
N GLU A 380 -7.47 11.85 -0.05
CA GLU A 380 -7.75 11.55 1.36
C GLU A 380 -6.88 12.39 2.32
N THR A 381 -5.66 12.72 1.89
CA THR A 381 -4.66 13.38 2.73
C THR A 381 -4.93 14.87 2.92
N ASN A 382 -4.95 15.35 4.18
CA ASN A 382 -5.02 16.77 4.52
C ASN A 382 -3.94 17.14 5.56
N PHE A 383 -3.03 18.05 5.18
CA PHE A 383 -1.94 18.46 6.06
C PHE A 383 -2.39 19.33 7.24
N LYS A 384 -3.60 19.91 7.21
CA LYS A 384 -4.10 20.70 8.35
C LYS A 384 -4.36 19.82 9.58
N ASP A 385 -4.65 18.53 9.38
CA ASP A 385 -4.90 17.57 10.46
C ASP A 385 -3.63 17.31 11.29
N LEU A 386 -2.45 17.72 10.78
CA LEU A 386 -1.14 17.65 11.46
C LEU A 386 -1.03 18.51 12.72
N PHE A 387 -1.70 19.66 12.72
CA PHE A 387 -1.40 20.75 13.65
C PHE A 387 -2.43 20.87 14.77
N VAL A 388 -3.32 19.89 14.90
CA VAL A 388 -4.52 19.98 15.75
C VAL A 388 -4.29 19.47 17.19
N GLN A 389 -3.11 18.92 17.53
CA GLN A 389 -2.87 18.36 18.88
C GLN A 389 -1.85 19.12 19.74
N ASP A 390 -2.24 19.32 21.00
CA ASP A 390 -1.45 20.05 22.02
C ASP A 390 -0.22 19.28 22.54
N ASN A 391 -0.21 17.93 22.47
CA ASN A 391 0.90 17.11 22.98
C ASN A 391 1.81 16.57 21.88
N LYS A 392 2.95 17.23 21.68
CA LYS A 392 3.94 16.90 20.65
C LYS A 392 4.89 15.74 21.02
N LYS A 393 4.85 15.21 22.25
CA LYS A 393 5.80 14.15 22.67
C LYS A 393 5.73 12.89 21.80
N PRO A 394 4.54 12.34 21.46
CA PRO A 394 4.48 11.16 20.60
C PRO A 394 4.91 11.44 19.17
N LEU A 395 4.68 12.66 18.65
CA LEU A 395 5.21 13.08 17.36
C LEU A 395 6.74 13.02 17.35
N TYR A 396 7.41 13.62 18.35
CA TYR A 396 8.87 13.56 18.44
C TYR A 396 9.39 12.12 18.60
N ALA A 397 8.71 11.31 19.42
CA ALA A 397 9.08 9.90 19.58
C ALA A 397 9.01 9.15 18.25
N PHE A 398 7.93 9.34 17.50
CA PHE A 398 7.72 8.72 16.20
C PHE A 398 8.78 9.15 15.18
N LEU A 399 9.03 10.46 15.05
CA LEU A 399 10.03 10.97 14.10
C LEU A 399 11.45 10.52 14.43
N ILE A 400 11.83 10.46 15.72
CA ILE A 400 13.14 9.95 16.15
C ILE A 400 13.24 8.46 15.84
N ALA A 401 12.21 7.68 16.18
CA ALA A 401 12.17 6.25 15.87
C ALA A 401 12.20 5.99 14.36
N GLN A 402 11.52 6.81 13.57
CA GLN A 402 11.48 6.67 12.13
C GLN A 402 12.79 7.06 11.46
N THR A 403 13.46 8.09 11.96
CA THR A 403 14.82 8.43 11.50
C THR A 403 15.79 7.28 11.77
N PHE A 404 15.68 6.65 12.95
CA PHE A 404 16.44 5.45 13.26
C PHE A 404 16.08 4.29 12.32
N ASN A 405 14.78 4.04 12.06
CA ASN A 405 14.29 3.04 11.12
C ASN A 405 14.90 3.21 9.73
N VAL A 406 14.86 4.44 9.20
CA VAL A 406 15.45 4.78 7.90
C VAL A 406 16.95 4.45 7.86
N ALA A 407 17.70 4.84 8.89
CA ALA A 407 19.15 4.61 8.95
C ALA A 407 19.52 3.13 9.12
N ILE A 408 18.87 2.42 10.05
CA ILE A 408 19.18 1.01 10.33
C ILE A 408 18.75 0.11 9.16
N THR A 409 17.61 0.39 8.54
CA THR A 409 17.13 -0.35 7.38
C THR A 409 18.07 -0.15 6.19
N LEU A 410 18.60 1.05 5.95
CA LEU A 410 19.60 1.29 4.91
C LEU A 410 20.86 0.44 5.14
N LEU A 411 21.37 0.44 6.37
CA LEU A 411 22.54 -0.34 6.74
C LEU A 411 22.31 -1.84 6.50
N ILE A 412 21.16 -2.37 6.89
CA ILE A 412 20.82 -3.79 6.70
C ILE A 412 20.62 -4.11 5.21
N ALA A 413 19.93 -3.24 4.46
CA ALA A 413 19.75 -3.40 3.01
C ALA A 413 21.09 -3.43 2.27
N LEU A 414 22.02 -2.54 2.64
CA LEU A 414 23.38 -2.51 2.14
C LEU A 414 24.20 -3.76 2.50
N LEU A 415 23.83 -4.53 3.52
CA LEU A 415 24.55 -5.75 3.89
C LEU A 415 23.98 -6.99 3.20
N LEU A 416 22.65 -7.02 2.99
CA LEU A 416 21.94 -8.22 2.52
C LEU A 416 21.66 -8.23 1.01
N PHE A 417 21.54 -7.08 0.36
CA PHE A 417 21.12 -6.95 -1.05
C PHE A 417 22.25 -6.42 -1.97
N ARG A 418 23.51 -6.71 -1.63
CA ARG A 418 24.69 -6.40 -2.46
C ARG A 418 24.91 -7.37 -3.60
#